data_AF-A0A924PNN3-F1
#
_entry.id   AF-A0A924PNN3-F1
#
_cell.length_a   1.000
_cell.length_b   1.000
_cell.length_c   1.000
_cell.angle_alpha   90.00
_cell.angle_beta   90.00
_cell.angle_gamma   90.00
#
_symmetry.space_group_name_H-M   'P 1'
#
loop_
_entity.id
_entity.type
_entity.pdbx_description
1 polymer ?
#
loop_
_entity_poly.entity_id
_entity_poly.type
_entity_poly.pdbx_seq_one_letter_code
_entity_poly.pdbx_strand_id
1 'polypeptide(L)'
;MTETSQALAPSRTHIVLIPSYNAGRQVYETVRAARRNWYPVWVVIDGSTDGTDQGLQEMASRDPGLKVFVLPRNQGKGAAVLRG
;
A
#
# COMPACT_ATOMS: atom_id res chain seq x y z
N MET A 1 -32.82 6.96 3.68
CA MET A 1 -32.07 5.76 4.08
C MET A 1 -30.59 6.13 4.08
N THR A 2 -30.03 6.39 5.24
CA THR A 2 -28.60 6.67 5.41
C THR A 2 -27.88 5.32 5.49
N GLU A 3 -27.29 4.87 4.37
CA GLU A 3 -26.37 3.73 4.39
C GLU A 3 -25.20 4.11 5.30
N THR A 4 -25.13 3.45 6.45
CA THR A 4 -23.99 3.58 7.35
C THR A 4 -22.84 2.87 6.66
N SER A 5 -21.90 3.62 6.09
CA SER A 5 -20.69 3.06 5.49
C SER A 5 -19.96 2.27 6.59
N GLN A 6 -20.01 0.95 6.50
CA GLN A 6 -19.40 0.07 7.49
C GLN A 6 -17.89 0.20 7.36
N ALA A 7 -17.23 0.77 8.38
CA ALA A 7 -15.78 0.82 8.41
C ALA A 7 -15.23 -0.62 8.44
N LEU A 8 -14.31 -0.94 7.52
CA LEU A 8 -13.60 -2.23 7.51
C LEU A 8 -12.90 -2.43 8.85
N ALA A 9 -13.06 -3.60 9.46
CA ALA A 9 -12.25 -4.04 10.59
C ALA A 9 -10.96 -4.72 10.08
N PRO A 10 -9.84 -4.67 10.81
CA PRO A 10 -8.60 -5.29 10.37
C PRO A 10 -8.72 -6.81 10.37
N SER A 11 -8.37 -7.42 9.24
CA SER A 11 -8.22 -8.86 9.11
C SER A 11 -7.13 -9.36 10.07
N ARG A 12 -7.42 -10.48 10.74
CA ARG A 12 -6.49 -11.13 11.68
C ARG A 12 -5.68 -12.25 11.03
N THR A 13 -6.01 -12.62 9.80
CA THR A 13 -5.48 -13.81 9.13
C THR A 13 -4.78 -13.51 7.81
N HIS A 14 -5.08 -12.37 7.19
CA HIS A 14 -4.56 -12.04 5.87
C HIS A 14 -4.23 -10.55 5.76
N ILE A 15 -3.29 -10.28 4.87
CA ILE A 15 -2.90 -8.94 4.46
C ILE A 15 -2.79 -8.88 2.95
N VAL A 16 -3.12 -7.73 2.37
CA VAL A 16 -2.79 -7.44 0.97
C VAL A 16 -1.44 -6.71 0.93
N LEU A 17 -0.48 -7.32 0.25
CA LEU A 17 0.85 -6.75 0.03
C LEU A 17 1.00 -6.31 -1.43
N ILE A 18 1.37 -5.04 -1.64
CA ILE A 18 1.55 -4.44 -2.97
C ILE A 18 3.03 -4.06 -3.15
N PRO A 19 3.83 -4.86 -3.88
CA PRO A 19 5.16 -4.44 -4.27
C PRO A 19 5.08 -3.36 -5.36
N SER A 20 5.88 -2.30 -5.24
CA SER A 20 5.94 -1.20 -6.20
C SER A 20 7.39 -0.87 -6.57
N TYR A 21 7.65 -0.74 -7.88
CA TYR A 21 8.91 -0.23 -8.42
C TYR A 21 8.62 0.47 -9.75
N ASN A 22 8.88 1.78 -9.80
CA ASN A 22 8.67 2.65 -10.96
C ASN A 22 7.29 2.46 -11.62
N ALA A 23 6.25 2.28 -10.80
CA ALA A 23 4.88 2.03 -11.25
C ALA A 23 4.16 3.30 -11.74
N GLY A 24 4.75 4.47 -11.52
CA GLY A 24 4.15 5.76 -11.82
C GLY A 24 2.83 5.96 -11.08
N ARG A 25 2.01 6.88 -11.59
CA ARG A 25 0.77 7.30 -10.91
C ARG A 25 -0.27 6.18 -10.74
N GLN A 26 -0.16 5.08 -11.47
CA GLN A 26 -1.11 3.96 -11.38
C GLN A 26 -1.12 3.30 -10.00
N VAL A 27 0.01 3.34 -9.27
CA VAL A 27 0.10 2.76 -7.93
C VAL A 27 -0.93 3.34 -6.97
N TYR A 28 -1.26 4.63 -7.10
CA TYR A 28 -2.24 5.30 -6.25
C TYR A 28 -3.65 4.74 -6.44
N GLU A 29 -4.03 4.43 -7.68
CA GLU A 29 -5.34 3.82 -7.97
C GLU A 29 -5.41 2.38 -7.48
N THR A 30 -4.32 1.61 -7.65
CA THR A 30 -4.21 0.26 -7.12
C THR A 30 -4.35 0.23 -5.60
N VAL A 31 -3.66 1.12 -4.89
CA VAL A 31 -3.73 1.22 -3.42
C VAL A 31 -5.13 1.64 -2.98
N ARG A 32 -5.73 2.63 -3.63
CA ARG A 32 -7.12 3.05 -3.34
C ARG A 32 -8.11 1.90 -3.56
N ALA A 33 -7.99 1.17 -4.66
CA ALA A 33 -8.84 0.02 -4.95
C ALA A 33 -8.68 -1.11 -3.93
N ALA A 34 -7.44 -1.42 -3.53
CA ALA A 34 -7.17 -2.40 -2.49
C ALA A 34 -7.79 -1.97 -1.15
N ARG A 35 -7.57 -0.72 -0.72
CA ARG A 35 -8.08 -0.21 0.56
C ARG A 35 -9.59 -0.16 0.66
N ARG A 36 -10.31 0.04 -0.45
CA ARG A 36 -11.78 -0.07 -0.46
C ARG A 36 -12.30 -1.46 -0.08
N ASN A 37 -11.49 -2.51 -0.26
CA ASN A 37 -11.93 -3.90 -0.10
C ASN A 37 -11.17 -4.67 0.99
N TRP A 38 -10.00 -4.18 1.42
CA TRP A 38 -9.08 -4.92 2.30
C TRP A 38 -8.49 -4.04 3.39
N TYR A 39 -8.36 -4.59 4.60
CA TYR A 39 -7.65 -3.98 5.73
C TYR A 39 -6.95 -5.10 6.51
N PRO A 40 -5.61 -5.09 6.71
CA PRO A 40 -4.61 -4.13 6.22
C PRO A 40 -4.17 -4.29 4.76
N VAL A 41 -3.69 -3.17 4.20
CA VAL A 41 -2.95 -3.11 2.94
C VAL A 41 -1.58 -2.53 3.21
N TRP A 42 -0.52 -3.25 2.85
CA TRP A 42 0.85 -2.77 2.93
C TRP A 42 1.42 -2.60 1.53
N VAL A 43 2.21 -1.55 1.35
CA VAL A 43 2.93 -1.25 0.11
C VAL A 43 4.41 -1.28 0.40
N VAL A 44 5.18 -2.01 -0.41
CA VAL A 44 6.64 -2.06 -0.32
C VAL A 44 7.20 -1.43 -1.58
N ILE A 45 7.86 -0.28 -1.42
CA ILE A 45 8.51 0.47 -2.49
C ILE A 45 9.94 -0.03 -2.60
N ASP A 46 10.24 -0.73 -3.67
CA ASP A 46 11.49 -1.46 -3.86
C ASP A 46 12.50 -0.66 -4.70
N GLY A 47 13.03 0.43 -4.13
CA GLY A 47 14.01 1.29 -4.81
C GLY A 47 13.45 2.12 -5.97
N SER A 48 12.21 2.60 -5.86
CA SER A 48 11.58 3.46 -6.86
C SER A 48 12.25 4.83 -6.92
N THR A 49 12.39 5.40 -8.11
CA THR A 49 12.94 6.76 -8.35
C THR A 49 11.96 7.69 -9.05
N ASP A 50 10.73 7.25 -9.24
CA ASP A 50 9.66 7.95 -9.95
C ASP A 50 8.86 8.95 -9.08
N GLY A 51 9.29 9.16 -7.82
CA GLY A 51 8.66 10.08 -6.87
C GLY A 51 7.32 9.60 -6.30
N THR A 52 6.94 8.34 -6.55
CA THR A 52 5.67 7.79 -6.03
C THR A 52 5.68 7.50 -4.54
N ASP A 53 6.86 7.43 -3.94
CA ASP A 53 7.08 7.20 -2.52
C ASP A 53 6.49 8.30 -1.64
N GLN A 54 6.70 9.56 -2.01
CA GLN A 54 6.17 10.70 -1.25
C GLN A 54 4.65 10.69 -1.22
N GLY A 55 4.00 10.50 -2.38
CA GLY A 55 2.54 10.44 -2.46
C GLY A 55 1.95 9.25 -1.69
N LEU A 56 2.61 8.09 -1.74
CA LEU A 56 2.17 6.91 -0.99
C LEU A 56 2.32 7.08 0.52
N GLN A 57 3.41 7.70 0.98
CA GLN A 57 3.60 8.04 2.40
C GLN A 57 2.56 9.04 2.88
N GLU A 58 2.24 10.07 2.08
CA GLU A 58 1.17 11.02 2.40
C GLU A 58 -0.19 10.32 2.53
N MET A 59 -0.51 9.40 1.61
CA MET A 59 -1.72 8.58 1.71
C MET A 59 -1.76 7.75 3.01
N ALA A 60 -0.65 7.10 3.37
CA ALA A 60 -0.56 6.29 4.59
C ALA A 60 -0.71 7.13 5.88
N SER A 61 -0.22 8.38 5.87
CA SER A 61 -0.37 9.29 7.02
C SER A 61 -1.83 9.62 7.36
N ARG A 62 -2.74 9.47 6.38
CA ARG A 62 -4.17 9.78 6.50
C ARG A 62 -5.06 8.53 6.62
N ASP A 63 -4.50 7.33 6.45
CA ASP A 63 -5.23 6.07 6.45
C ASP A 63 -4.53 5.04 7.34
N PRO A 64 -5.01 4.79 8.57
CA PRO A 64 -4.41 3.81 9.48
C PRO A 64 -4.47 2.37 8.96
N GLY A 65 -5.24 2.10 7.89
CA GLY A 65 -5.28 0.81 7.22
C GLY A 65 -4.23 0.60 6.13
N LEU A 66 -3.48 1.65 5.80
CA LEU A 66 -2.40 1.64 4.82
C LEU A 66 -1.05 1.80 5.52
N LYS A 67 -0.11 0.89 5.27
CA LYS A 67 1.30 1.07 5.64
C LYS A 67 2.18 1.07 4.40
N VAL A 68 3.23 1.89 4.42
CA VAL A 68 4.18 2.00 3.31
C VAL A 68 5.58 1.80 3.86
N PHE A 69 6.31 0.87 3.25
CA PHE A 69 7.71 0.60 3.53
C PHE A 69 8.55 1.00 2.32
N VAL A 70 9.63 1.74 2.53
CA VAL A 70 10.54 2.16 1.45
C VAL A 70 11.88 1.45 1.62
N LEU A 71 12.29 0.74 0.58
CA LEU A 71 13.61 0.12 0.49
C LEU A 71 14.54 1.02 -0.34
N PRO A 72 15.75 1.34 0.15
CA PRO A 72 16.65 2.31 -0.48
C PRO A 72 17.30 1.81 -1.77
N ARG A 73 17.22 0.51 -2.07
CA ARG A 73 17.71 -0.11 -3.32
C ARG A 73 16.72 -1.17 -3.75
N ASN A 74 16.60 -1.38 -5.07
CA ASN A 74 15.78 -2.45 -5.63
C ASN A 74 16.43 -3.80 -5.30
N GLN A 75 15.79 -4.56 -4.42
CA GLN A 75 16.23 -5.88 -3.96
C GLN A 75 15.53 -7.01 -4.73
N GLY A 76 14.66 -6.67 -5.69
CA GLY A 76 13.84 -7.59 -6.45
C GLY A 76 12.55 -7.98 -5.71
N LYS A 77 11.51 -8.34 -6.49
CA LYS A 77 10.14 -8.61 -5.99
C LYS A 77 10.07 -9.59 -4.81
N GLY A 78 10.91 -10.64 -4.82
CA GLY A 78 10.94 -11.64 -3.74
C GLY A 78 11.41 -11.07 -2.40
N ALA A 79 12.39 -10.15 -2.42
CA ALA A 79 12.86 -9.47 -1.23
C ALA A 79 11.83 -8.46 -0.71
N ALA A 80 11.09 -7.79 -1.61
CA ALA A 80 10.00 -6.90 -1.22
C ALA A 80 8.88 -7.66 -0.48
N VAL A 81 8.56 -8.89 -0.90
CA VAL A 81 7.58 -9.74 -0.21
C VAL A 81 8.04 -10.15 1.18
N LEU A 82 9.33 -10.48 1.36
CA LEU A 82 9.89 -10.87 2.67
C LEU A 82 9.99 -9.73 3.69
N ARG A 83 9.84 -8.47 3.24
CA ARG A 83 9.98 -7.28 4.09
C ARG A 83 8.64 -6.69 4.53
N GLY A 84 7.56 -7.01 3.82
CA GLY A 84 6.19 -6.78 4.29
C GLY A 84 5.65 -8.00 5.03
#